data_AF-A0A2V7C5R7-F1
#
_entry.id   AF-A0A2V7C5R7-F1
#
_cell.length_a   1.000
_cell.length_b   1.000
_cell.length_c   1.000
_cell.angle_alpha   90.00
_cell.angle_beta   90.00
_cell.angle_gamma   90.00
#
_symmetry.space_group_name_H-M   'P 1'
#
loop_
_entity.id
_entity.type
_entity.pdbx_description
1 polymer ?
#
loop_
_entity_poly.entity_id
_entity_poly.type
_entity_poly.pdbx_seq_one_letter_code
_entity_poly.pdbx_strand_id
1 'polypeptide(L)'
;MLTVTARDAAGNIGTATLTATLTIAFTFTDDPLVAQSTLVQAAHFVELRAAIDSVRTALGLMPFVWTDAPLTPQGTEVNVVHVTELRTALNQAYQAVGRTAPTYTDPTVAAGLTVIKAAHLNELRAAVRALP
;
A
#
# COMPACT_ATOMS: atom_id res chain seq x y z
N MET A 1 -3.07 12.89 -17.34
CA MET A 1 -2.57 13.63 -18.51
C MET A 1 -3.35 14.93 -18.58
N LEU A 2 -2.69 16.07 -18.45
CA LEU A 2 -3.34 17.37 -18.64
C LEU A 2 -2.92 17.92 -20.00
N THR A 3 -3.89 18.34 -20.79
CA THR A 3 -3.66 19.05 -22.05
C THR A 3 -3.85 20.53 -21.80
N VAL A 4 -2.80 21.31 -22.04
CA VAL A 4 -2.86 22.78 -21.98
C VAL A 4 -2.97 23.30 -23.40
N THR A 5 -3.97 24.15 -23.63
CA THR A 5 -4.24 24.76 -24.93
C THR A 5 -4.04 26.25 -24.80
N ALA A 6 -3.07 26.81 -25.52
CA ALA A 6 -2.84 28.24 -25.61
C ALA A 6 -3.35 28.74 -26.97
N ARG A 7 -4.04 29.88 -26.98
CA ARG A 7 -4.51 30.53 -28.20
C ARG A 7 -3.94 31.94 -28.29
N ASP A 8 -3.35 32.30 -29.42
CA ASP A 8 -2.82 33.64 -29.65
C ASP A 8 -3.87 34.60 -30.24
N ALA A 9 -3.52 35.87 -30.38
CA ALA A 9 -4.39 36.92 -30.91
C ALA A 9 -4.75 36.73 -32.40
N ALA A 10 -3.93 35.99 -33.16
CA ALA A 10 -4.23 35.60 -34.54
C ALA A 10 -5.18 34.39 -34.62
N GLY A 11 -5.45 33.75 -33.48
CA GLY A 11 -6.35 32.62 -33.36
C GLY A 11 -5.67 31.25 -33.47
N ASN A 12 -4.33 31.21 -33.56
CA ASN A 12 -3.56 29.99 -33.64
C ASN A 12 -3.60 29.27 -32.29
N ILE A 13 -3.71 27.95 -32.34
CA ILE A 13 -3.78 27.11 -31.14
C ILE A 13 -2.52 26.27 -31.02
N GLY A 14 -1.78 26.47 -29.93
CA GLY A 14 -0.71 25.58 -29.49
C GLY A 14 -1.25 24.62 -28.43
N THR A 15 -0.99 23.34 -28.57
CA THR A 15 -1.29 22.35 -27.53
C THR A 15 0.00 21.79 -26.96
N ALA A 16 0.05 21.66 -25.64
CA ALA A 16 1.13 21.02 -24.91
C ALA A 16 0.57 19.96 -23.97
N THR A 17 1.25 18.83 -23.86
CA THR A 17 0.86 17.75 -22.95
C THR A 17 1.78 17.77 -21.74
N LEU A 18 1.19 17.83 -20.54
CA LEU A 18 1.93 17.70 -19.29
C LEU A 18 1.71 16.31 -18.70
N THR A 19 2.82 15.63 -18.41
CA THR A 19 2.83 14.40 -17.61
C THR A 19 3.23 14.77 -16.19
N ALA A 20 2.30 14.66 -15.25
CA ALA A 20 2.57 14.77 -13.83
C ALA A 20 2.62 13.36 -13.23
N THR A 21 3.71 13.05 -12.52
CA THR A 21 3.85 11.80 -11.77
C THR A 21 3.60 12.11 -10.31
N LEU A 22 2.52 11.57 -9.75
CA LEU A 22 2.35 11.54 -8.30
C LEU A 22 3.27 10.45 -7.75
N THR A 23 3.90 10.74 -6.61
CA THR A 23 4.68 9.73 -5.88
C THR A 23 4.26 9.83 -4.43
N ILE A 24 3.64 8.76 -3.92
CA ILE A 24 3.26 8.68 -2.52
C ILE A 24 4.44 8.12 -1.74
N ALA A 25 5.01 8.92 -0.84
CA ALA A 25 6.10 8.49 0.03
C ALA A 25 5.55 7.99 1.37
N PHE A 26 5.99 6.80 1.79
CA PHE A 26 5.63 6.20 3.08
C PHE A 26 6.86 6.04 3.97
N THR A 27 6.80 6.66 5.14
CA THR A 27 7.74 6.42 6.24
C THR A 27 7.13 5.40 7.19
N PHE A 28 7.84 4.29 7.40
CA PHE A 28 7.43 3.26 8.34
C PHE A 28 8.35 3.28 9.56
N THR A 29 7.81 3.02 10.74
CA THR A 29 8.63 2.84 11.94
C THR A 29 9.41 1.53 11.83
N ASP A 30 10.65 1.54 12.32
CA ASP A 30 11.59 0.42 12.26
C ASP A 30 11.74 -0.15 10.83
N ASP A 31 12.15 0.69 9.88
CA ASP A 31 12.32 0.27 8.48
C ASP A 31 13.80 0.06 8.11
N PRO A 32 14.22 -1.15 7.67
CA PRO A 32 13.43 -2.38 7.60
C PRO A 32 13.25 -3.06 8.96
N LEU A 33 12.21 -3.88 9.12
CA LEU A 33 12.06 -4.74 10.31
C LEU A 33 13.13 -5.82 10.26
N VAL A 34 14.03 -5.83 11.25
CA VAL A 34 15.14 -6.80 11.31
C VAL A 34 14.71 -7.99 12.16
N ALA A 35 14.74 -9.18 11.57
CA ALA A 35 14.40 -10.42 12.29
C ALA A 35 15.25 -10.56 13.56
N GLN A 36 14.64 -10.99 14.67
CA GLN A 36 15.27 -11.15 15.99
C GLN A 36 15.75 -9.84 16.67
N SER A 37 15.66 -8.69 16.00
CA SER A 37 16.02 -7.38 16.57
C SER A 37 14.81 -6.46 16.74
N THR A 38 13.87 -6.51 15.80
CA THR A 38 12.64 -5.71 15.86
C THR A 38 11.46 -6.63 16.15
N LEU A 39 10.73 -6.33 17.22
CA LEU A 39 9.46 -7.00 17.50
C LEU A 39 8.41 -6.50 16.52
N VAL A 40 7.64 -7.42 15.92
CA VAL A 40 6.50 -7.05 15.09
C VAL A 40 5.38 -6.52 15.99
N GLN A 41 4.97 -5.28 15.77
CA GLN A 41 4.00 -4.57 16.60
C GLN A 41 2.73 -4.23 15.81
N ALA A 42 1.62 -4.04 16.53
CA ALA A 42 0.36 -3.56 15.94
C ALA A 42 0.53 -2.22 15.20
N ALA A 43 1.45 -1.36 15.66
CA ALA A 43 1.79 -0.11 14.99
C ALA A 43 2.22 -0.32 13.53
N HIS A 44 3.06 -1.32 13.24
CA HIS A 44 3.52 -1.60 11.88
C HIS A 44 2.37 -2.00 10.93
N PHE A 45 1.33 -2.66 11.46
CA PHE A 45 0.12 -3.00 10.69
C PHE A 45 -0.76 -1.78 10.45
N VAL A 46 -0.92 -0.91 11.45
CA VAL A 46 -1.69 0.33 11.32
C VAL A 46 -1.06 1.23 10.26
N GLU A 47 0.26 1.39 10.28
CA GLU A 47 0.99 2.14 9.25
C GLU A 47 0.78 1.56 7.85
N LEU A 48 0.85 0.23 7.70
CA LEU A 48 0.62 -0.44 6.41
C LEU A 48 -0.82 -0.32 5.92
N ARG A 49 -1.82 -0.44 6.81
CA ARG A 49 -3.23 -0.20 6.46
C ARG A 49 -3.42 1.22 5.92
N ALA A 50 -2.90 2.22 6.63
CA ALA A 50 -2.97 3.62 6.22
C ALA A 50 -2.26 3.88 4.88
N ALA A 51 -1.10 3.25 4.66
CA ALA A 51 -0.37 3.34 3.39
C ALA A 51 -1.19 2.75 2.23
N ILE A 52 -1.73 1.55 2.41
CA ILE A 52 -2.55 0.88 1.39
C ILE A 52 -3.82 1.66 1.10
N ASP A 53 -4.53 2.16 2.11
CA ASP A 53 -5.75 2.95 1.92
C ASP A 53 -5.46 4.27 1.19
N SER A 54 -4.30 4.88 1.44
CA SER A 54 -3.84 6.07 0.71
C SER A 54 -3.60 5.76 -0.77
N VAL A 55 -2.90 4.66 -1.09
CA VAL A 55 -2.72 4.20 -2.48
C VAL A 55 -4.07 3.89 -3.12
N ARG A 56 -4.94 3.14 -2.45
CA ARG A 56 -6.28 2.80 -2.96
C ARG A 56 -7.07 4.04 -3.32
N THR A 57 -7.06 5.05 -2.45
CA THR A 57 -7.75 6.33 -2.68
C THR A 57 -7.16 7.07 -3.88
N ALA A 58 -5.83 7.12 -4.02
CA ALA A 58 -5.17 7.73 -5.17
C ALA A 58 -5.50 7.03 -6.50
N LEU A 59 -5.80 5.73 -6.43
CA LEU A 59 -6.25 4.92 -7.57
C LEU A 59 -7.77 4.94 -7.79
N GLY A 60 -8.52 5.74 -7.03
CA GLY A 60 -9.98 5.84 -7.16
C GLY A 60 -10.75 4.65 -6.60
N LEU A 61 -10.12 3.80 -5.80
CA LEU A 61 -10.76 2.72 -5.07
C LEU A 61 -11.31 3.21 -3.73
N MET A 62 -12.38 2.58 -3.25
CA MET A 62 -12.82 2.79 -1.87
C MET A 62 -11.78 2.24 -0.87
N PRO A 63 -11.65 2.86 0.31
CA PRO A 63 -10.86 2.32 1.42
C PRO A 63 -11.22 0.87 1.71
N PHE A 64 -10.25 0.06 2.11
CA PHE A 64 -10.51 -1.34 2.41
C PHE A 64 -11.27 -1.47 3.73
N VAL A 65 -12.22 -2.42 3.81
CA VAL A 65 -12.95 -2.71 5.04
C VAL A 65 -12.16 -3.72 5.85
N TRP A 66 -11.51 -3.24 6.92
CA TRP A 66 -10.69 -4.06 7.82
C TRP A 66 -11.56 -4.71 8.91
N THR A 67 -11.35 -6.00 9.21
CA THR A 67 -12.17 -6.77 10.16
C THR A 67 -12.08 -6.25 11.60
N ASP A 68 -10.94 -5.69 12.00
CA ASP A 68 -10.67 -5.23 13.38
C ASP A 68 -10.25 -3.75 13.41
N ALA A 69 -11.23 -2.86 13.27
CA ALA A 69 -11.02 -1.41 13.45
C ALA A 69 -11.52 -1.00 14.86
N PRO A 70 -10.68 -0.40 15.74
CA PRO A 70 -9.27 -0.03 15.58
C PRO A 70 -8.30 -1.03 16.24
N LEU A 71 -7.29 -1.49 15.49
CA LEU A 71 -6.07 -2.06 16.06
C LEU A 71 -5.43 -0.99 16.95
N THR A 72 -5.65 -1.07 18.25
CA THR A 72 -5.00 -0.16 19.20
C THR A 72 -3.65 -0.74 19.57
N PRO A 73 -2.56 0.06 19.59
CA PRO A 73 -1.22 -0.41 19.93
C PRO A 73 -1.10 -1.13 21.29
N GLN A 74 -2.12 -1.03 22.15
CA GLN A 74 -2.13 -1.56 23.51
C GLN A 74 -3.23 -2.62 23.76
N GLY A 75 -4.10 -2.91 22.78
CA GLY A 75 -5.33 -3.68 23.06
C GLY A 75 -5.66 -4.81 22.08
N THR A 76 -5.09 -4.82 20.87
CA THR A 76 -5.46 -5.84 19.88
C THR A 76 -4.29 -6.74 19.52
N GLU A 77 -4.48 -8.05 19.73
CA GLU A 77 -3.52 -9.06 19.30
C GLU A 77 -3.44 -9.08 17.77
N VAL A 78 -2.24 -8.89 17.24
CA VAL A 78 -2.00 -8.94 15.80
C VAL A 78 -2.17 -10.37 15.34
N ASN A 79 -3.23 -10.62 14.58
CA ASN A 79 -3.53 -11.94 14.04
C ASN A 79 -3.17 -12.08 12.57
N VAL A 80 -3.01 -13.34 12.16
CA VAL A 80 -2.68 -13.74 10.78
C VAL A 80 -3.69 -13.19 9.77
N VAL A 81 -4.95 -13.01 10.19
CA VAL A 81 -6.00 -12.39 9.39
C VAL A 81 -5.57 -11.02 8.83
N HIS A 82 -4.86 -10.20 9.61
CA HIS A 82 -4.42 -8.88 9.14
C HIS A 82 -3.41 -8.97 8.00
N VAL A 83 -2.49 -9.94 8.03
CA VAL A 83 -1.55 -10.13 6.92
C VAL A 83 -2.31 -10.52 5.66
N THR A 84 -3.29 -11.42 5.78
CA THR A 84 -4.14 -11.84 4.65
C THR A 84 -4.96 -10.67 4.09
N GLU A 85 -5.53 -9.82 4.94
CA GLU A 85 -6.23 -8.61 4.54
C GLU A 85 -5.31 -7.61 3.82
N LEU A 86 -4.11 -7.35 4.38
CA LEU A 86 -3.12 -6.44 3.77
C LEU A 86 -2.74 -6.92 2.36
N ARG A 87 -2.46 -8.22 2.21
CA ARG A 87 -2.18 -8.83 0.90
C ARG A 87 -3.36 -8.68 -0.06
N THR A 88 -4.58 -8.90 0.42
CA THR A 88 -5.80 -8.78 -0.40
C THR A 88 -6.01 -7.35 -0.88
N ALA A 89 -5.95 -6.39 0.03
CA ALA A 89 -6.14 -4.97 -0.26
C ALA A 89 -5.09 -4.44 -1.23
N LEU A 90 -3.83 -4.87 -1.08
CA LEU A 90 -2.73 -4.51 -1.97
C LEU A 90 -2.89 -5.15 -3.34
N ASN A 91 -3.25 -6.44 -3.41
CA ASN A 91 -3.52 -7.11 -4.69
C ASN A 91 -4.61 -6.41 -5.49
N GLN A 92 -5.68 -5.95 -4.83
CA GLN A 92 -6.73 -5.14 -5.48
C GLN A 92 -6.19 -3.82 -6.03
N ALA A 93 -5.30 -3.14 -5.31
CA ALA A 93 -4.64 -1.92 -5.78
C ALA A 93 -3.76 -2.19 -7.02
N TYR A 94 -2.98 -3.28 -7.02
CA TYR A 94 -2.19 -3.70 -8.18
C TYR A 94 -3.07 -4.00 -9.40
N GLN A 95 -4.19 -4.69 -9.20
CA GLN A 95 -5.15 -4.98 -10.27
C GLN A 95 -5.77 -3.69 -10.86
N ALA A 96 -6.07 -2.70 -10.02
CA ALA A 96 -6.64 -1.42 -10.49
C ALA A 96 -5.70 -0.64 -11.43
N VAL A 97 -4.38 -0.84 -11.30
CA VAL A 97 -3.37 -0.26 -12.22
C VAL A 97 -2.89 -1.24 -13.29
N GLY A 98 -3.54 -2.40 -13.44
CA GLY A 98 -3.19 -3.41 -14.44
C GLY A 98 -1.81 -4.04 -14.24
N ARG A 99 -1.30 -4.05 -13.00
CA ARG A 99 0.00 -4.66 -12.66
C ARG A 99 -0.17 -6.04 -12.04
N THR A 100 0.78 -6.92 -12.29
CA THR A 100 0.85 -8.23 -11.64
C THR A 100 1.04 -8.05 -10.13
N ALA A 101 0.24 -8.77 -9.34
CA ALA A 101 0.31 -8.74 -7.89
C ALA A 101 1.68 -9.22 -7.36
N PRO A 102 2.11 -8.76 -6.18
CA PRO A 102 3.35 -9.21 -5.55
C PRO A 102 3.35 -10.73 -5.30
N THR A 103 4.50 -11.36 -5.54
CA THR A 103 4.76 -12.74 -5.09
C THR A 103 5.40 -12.68 -3.71
N TYR A 104 4.89 -13.47 -2.77
CA TYR A 104 5.39 -13.52 -1.40
C TYR A 104 6.19 -14.79 -1.15
N THR A 105 7.24 -14.70 -0.34
CA THR A 105 8.08 -15.86 0.01
C THR A 105 7.27 -16.96 0.69
N ASP A 106 6.38 -16.58 1.61
CA ASP A 106 5.42 -17.48 2.26
C ASP A 106 4.03 -17.26 1.62
N PRO A 107 3.63 -18.01 0.58
CA PRO A 107 2.38 -17.77 -0.16
C PRO A 107 1.14 -18.13 0.65
N THR A 108 1.23 -19.18 1.49
CA THR A 108 0.13 -19.64 2.33
C THR A 108 0.28 -19.05 3.74
N VAL A 109 -0.67 -18.19 4.10
CA VAL A 109 -0.72 -17.53 5.41
C VAL A 109 -2.06 -17.89 6.07
N ALA A 110 -2.01 -18.74 7.09
CA ALA A 110 -3.19 -19.34 7.73
C ALA A 110 -3.14 -19.22 9.25
N ALA A 111 -4.28 -18.87 9.86
CA ALA A 111 -4.42 -18.74 11.31
C ALA A 111 -4.09 -20.06 12.01
N GLY A 112 -3.36 -19.98 13.13
CA GLY A 112 -2.91 -21.15 13.89
C GLY A 112 -1.78 -21.96 13.26
N LEU A 113 -1.35 -21.63 12.03
CA LEU A 113 -0.28 -22.33 11.32
C LEU A 113 0.92 -21.44 11.01
N THR A 114 0.68 -20.18 10.64
CA THR A 114 1.72 -19.26 10.22
C THR A 114 2.13 -18.34 11.36
N VAL A 115 3.42 -18.34 11.69
CA VAL A 115 4.03 -17.31 12.55
C VAL A 115 4.27 -16.06 11.70
N ILE A 116 3.77 -14.91 12.15
CA ILE A 116 3.99 -13.62 11.50
C ILE A 116 5.46 -13.23 11.65
N LYS A 117 6.14 -13.00 10.52
CA LYS A 117 7.56 -12.63 10.48
C LYS A 117 7.71 -11.20 9.99
N ALA A 118 8.81 -10.56 10.39
CA ALA A 118 9.26 -9.28 9.84
C ALA A 118 9.28 -9.27 8.29
N ALA A 119 9.67 -10.40 7.68
CA ALA A 119 9.69 -10.57 6.23
C ALA A 119 8.32 -10.30 5.58
N HIS A 120 7.21 -10.79 6.16
CA HIS A 120 5.87 -10.60 5.60
C HIS A 120 5.51 -9.11 5.49
N LEU A 121 5.88 -8.32 6.50
CA LEU A 121 5.61 -6.88 6.52
C LEU A 121 6.58 -6.11 5.62
N ASN A 122 7.87 -6.47 5.60
CA ASN A 122 8.83 -5.83 4.70
C ASN A 122 8.48 -6.03 3.22
N GLU A 123 8.01 -7.23 2.84
CA GLU A 123 7.51 -7.50 1.48
C GLU A 123 6.31 -6.60 1.14
N LEU A 124 5.37 -6.42 2.07
CA LEU A 124 4.22 -5.53 1.90
C LEU A 124 4.63 -4.05 1.80
N ARG A 125 5.58 -3.59 2.64
CA ARG A 125 6.13 -2.23 2.60
C ARG A 125 6.82 -1.94 1.28
N ALA A 126 7.60 -2.88 0.76
CA ALA A 126 8.24 -2.77 -0.54
C ALA A 126 7.21 -2.70 -1.68
N ALA A 127 6.18 -3.55 -1.62
CA ALA A 127 5.15 -3.60 -2.65
C ALA A 127 4.26 -2.34 -2.66
N VAL A 128 3.85 -1.80 -1.50
CA VAL A 128 3.07 -0.55 -1.47
C VAL A 128 3.86 0.64 -2.01
N ARG A 129 5.18 0.70 -1.76
CA ARG A 129 6.07 1.73 -2.31
C ARG A 129 6.26 1.65 -3.83
N ALA A 130 5.98 0.50 -4.44
CA ALA A 130 6.12 0.30 -5.87
C ALA A 130 4.89 0.80 -6.66
N LEU A 131 3.78 1.11 -5.98
CA LEU A 131 2.58 1.68 -6.57
C LEU A 131 2.68 3.22 -6.65
N PRO A 132 2.05 3.85 -7.66
CA PRO A 132 2.11 5.30 -7.88
C PRO A 132 1.39 6.11 -6.80
#